data_AF-A0A7X6XNN0-F1
#
_entry.id   AF-A0A7X6XNN0-F1
#
_cell.length_a   1.000
_cell.length_b   1.000
_cell.length_c   1.000
_cell.angle_alpha   90.00
_cell.angle_beta   90.00
_cell.angle_gamma   90.00
#
_symmetry.space_group_name_H-M   'P 1'
#
loop_
_entity.id
_entity.type
_entity.pdbx_description
1 polymer ?
#
loop_
_entity_poly.entity_id
_entity_poly.type
_entity_poly.pdbx_seq_one_letter_code
_entity_poly.pdbx_strand_id
1 'polypeptide(L)'
;MSECAAVPGAAGPWADRGWYLVIEFEQSASERFERAVRIAATNPHFEVLIDEAGRCVYRVLYRAEELGSLWRLLKLVRGWKQTRCYVCGTEIAIDNLDYWLACYQQRSLRPPPACRRPLDRDHPARMVGCSYAGISLAPSDWNAWYHEGTLDATGVFHLDKARLRQRVDLWQTHYAACPFADAGILRRVVAVLPDQIDLHDNEYWDAGWHHRRGVVPTPRSQALYEKFLRQMLAPLLDEGDDRA
;
A
#
# COMPACT_ATOMS: atom_id res chain seq x y z
N MET A 1 35.15 -20.88 27.89
CA MET A 1 34.53 -21.16 26.58
C MET A 1 34.02 -22.59 26.59
N SER A 2 32.71 -22.78 26.69
CA SER A 2 32.01 -24.00 26.30
C SER A 2 30.55 -23.62 26.11
N GLU A 3 30.02 -24.00 24.95
CA GLU A 3 28.81 -23.51 24.31
C GLU A 3 27.53 -23.73 25.14
N CYS A 4 26.71 -22.68 25.25
CA CYS A 4 25.28 -22.86 25.46
C CYS A 4 24.67 -23.31 24.12
N ALA A 5 24.36 -24.60 24.02
CA ALA A 5 23.61 -25.15 22.90
C ALA A 5 22.24 -24.46 22.80
N ALA A 6 21.96 -23.84 21.65
CA ALA A 6 20.65 -23.33 21.32
C ALA A 6 19.67 -24.50 21.24
N VAL A 7 18.64 -24.49 22.08
CA VAL A 7 17.49 -25.39 21.94
C VAL A 7 16.73 -24.92 20.69
N PRO A 8 16.60 -25.74 19.63
CA PRO A 8 15.77 -25.40 18.50
C PRO A 8 14.31 -25.58 18.93
N GLY A 9 13.73 -24.50 19.46
CA GLY A 9 12.29 -24.41 19.60
C GLY A 9 11.69 -24.40 18.20
N ALA A 10 11.08 -25.51 17.81
CA ALA A 10 10.24 -25.57 16.62
C ALA A 10 9.21 -24.44 16.74
N ALA A 11 9.35 -23.40 15.92
CA ALA A 11 8.34 -22.38 15.76
C ALA A 11 7.05 -23.12 15.37
N GLY A 12 6.08 -23.18 16.28
CA GLY A 12 4.78 -23.77 15.99
C GLY A 12 4.16 -23.14 14.75
N PRO A 13 3.18 -23.80 14.11
CA PRO A 13 2.52 -23.25 12.93
C PRO A 13 2.04 -21.84 13.30
N TRP A 14 2.52 -20.85 12.55
CA TRP A 14 2.12 -19.46 12.74
C TRP A 14 0.61 -19.41 12.54
N ALA A 15 -0.14 -19.32 13.64
CA ALA A 15 -1.56 -19.07 13.56
C ALA A 15 -1.72 -17.73 12.84
N ASP A 16 -2.45 -17.71 11.73
CA ASP A 16 -2.83 -16.45 11.10
C ASP A 16 -3.68 -15.69 12.11
N ARG A 17 -3.07 -14.69 12.75
CA ARG A 17 -3.73 -13.85 13.75
C ARG A 17 -4.56 -12.77 13.08
N GLY A 18 -4.64 -12.71 11.75
CA GLY A 18 -5.15 -11.57 11.01
C GLY A 18 -4.27 -10.33 11.18
N TRP A 19 -4.70 -9.20 10.62
CA TRP A 19 -3.98 -7.94 10.76
C TRP A 19 -4.04 -7.41 12.20
N TYR A 20 -2.91 -6.93 12.72
CA TYR A 20 -2.82 -6.25 14.00
C TYR A 20 -1.70 -5.22 14.01
N LEU A 21 -1.83 -4.24 14.91
CA LEU A 21 -0.82 -3.24 15.20
C LEU A 21 -0.55 -3.23 16.70
N VAL A 22 0.71 -3.27 17.10
CA VAL A 22 1.12 -3.14 18.50
C VAL A 22 1.82 -1.80 18.70
N ILE A 23 1.47 -1.10 19.77
CA ILE A 23 2.25 0.03 20.29
C ILE A 23 2.87 -0.40 21.61
N GLU A 24 4.16 -0.17 21.73
CA GLU A 24 4.91 -0.29 22.97
C GLU A 24 5.49 1.06 23.36
N PHE A 25 5.48 1.36 24.65
CA PHE A 25 6.22 2.48 25.20
C PHE A 25 6.68 2.15 26.62
N GLU A 26 7.76 2.80 27.05
CA GLU A 26 8.29 2.67 28.40
C GLU A 26 7.97 3.91 29.25
N GLN A 27 8.40 3.90 30.50
CA GLN A 27 8.41 5.08 31.35
C GLN A 27 9.04 6.28 30.62
N SER A 28 8.36 7.41 30.66
CA SER A 28 8.79 8.65 30.01
C SER A 28 8.79 9.80 31.01
N ALA A 29 9.71 10.75 30.84
CA ALA A 29 9.73 12.01 31.58
C ALA A 29 8.64 13.01 31.12
N SER A 30 7.89 12.66 30.06
CA SER A 30 6.80 13.50 29.57
C SER A 30 5.69 13.65 30.60
N GLU A 31 5.19 14.87 30.80
CA GLU A 31 4.00 15.17 31.61
C GLU A 31 2.74 14.43 31.12
N ARG A 32 2.76 13.93 29.87
CA ARG A 32 1.65 13.18 29.27
C ARG A 32 1.70 11.68 29.59
N PHE A 33 2.72 11.20 30.30
CA PHE A 33 2.95 9.78 30.54
C PHE A 33 1.76 9.08 31.21
N GLU A 34 1.33 9.55 32.37
CA GLU A 34 0.20 8.95 33.10
C GLU A 34 -1.11 8.96 32.29
N ARG A 35 -1.29 10.00 31.46
CA ARG A 35 -2.43 10.08 30.55
C ARG A 35 -2.35 9.03 29.45
N ALA A 36 -1.16 8.78 28.89
CA ALA A 36 -0.95 7.75 27.89
C ALA A 36 -1.23 6.35 28.47
N VAL A 37 -0.73 6.05 29.67
CA VAL A 37 -1.01 4.79 30.38
C VAL A 37 -2.51 4.61 30.61
N ARG A 38 -3.21 5.64 31.10
CA ARG A 38 -4.68 5.57 31.28
C ARG A 38 -5.44 5.30 29.98
N ILE A 39 -5.04 5.93 28.87
CA ILE A 39 -5.67 5.70 27.56
C ILE A 39 -5.36 4.29 27.05
N ALA A 40 -4.11 3.84 27.18
CA ALA A 40 -3.70 2.48 26.83
C ALA A 40 -4.52 1.44 27.59
N ALA A 41 -4.67 1.61 28.91
CA ALA A 41 -5.40 0.71 29.79
C ALA A 41 -6.91 0.60 29.51
N THR A 42 -7.48 1.48 28.66
CA THR A 42 -8.87 1.31 28.21
C THR A 42 -9.03 0.27 27.10
N ASN A 43 -7.95 -0.16 26.46
CA ASN A 43 -7.99 -1.18 25.42
C ASN A 43 -7.97 -2.59 26.07
N PRO A 44 -8.83 -3.53 25.62
CA PRO A 44 -8.90 -4.90 26.18
C PRO A 44 -7.60 -5.71 26.08
N HIS A 45 -6.72 -5.34 25.15
CA HIS A 45 -5.45 -5.99 24.88
C HIS A 45 -4.25 -5.19 25.40
N PHE A 46 -4.46 -4.39 26.45
CA PHE A 46 -3.40 -3.72 27.18
C PHE A 46 -2.70 -4.69 28.13
N GLU A 47 -1.37 -4.69 28.08
CA GLU A 47 -0.51 -5.51 28.94
C GLU A 47 0.65 -4.66 29.47
N VAL A 48 1.10 -4.99 30.68
CA VAL A 48 2.37 -4.49 31.23
C VAL A 48 3.33 -5.65 31.27
N LEU A 49 4.43 -5.52 30.54
CA LEU A 49 5.51 -6.51 30.48
C LEU A 49 6.71 -5.98 31.25
N ILE A 50 7.58 -6.87 31.68
CA ILE A 50 8.88 -6.54 32.25
C ILE A 50 9.95 -7.04 31.27
N ASP A 51 10.82 -6.15 30.82
CA ASP A 51 11.93 -6.52 29.94
C ASP A 51 13.10 -7.17 30.73
N GLU A 52 14.12 -7.64 30.01
CA GLU A 52 15.30 -8.28 30.61
C GLU A 52 16.08 -7.38 31.58
N ALA A 53 15.90 -6.06 31.48
CA ALA A 53 16.53 -5.08 32.35
C ALA A 53 15.63 -4.69 33.54
N GLY A 54 14.47 -5.33 33.72
CA GLY A 54 13.52 -5.03 34.78
C GLY A 54 12.67 -3.79 34.53
N ARG A 55 12.63 -3.25 33.30
CA ARG A 55 11.83 -2.07 32.96
C ARG A 55 10.42 -2.47 32.56
N CYS A 56 9.45 -1.65 32.96
CA CYS A 56 8.06 -1.79 32.53
C CYS A 56 7.89 -1.36 31.07
N VAL A 57 7.38 -2.28 30.24
CA VAL A 57 6.95 -2.03 28.87
C VAL A 57 5.42 -2.06 28.83
N TYR A 58 4.82 -0.94 28.43
CA TYR A 58 3.38 -0.80 28.26
C TYR A 58 3.03 -1.17 26.83
N ARG A 59 2.35 -2.29 26.64
CA ARG A 59 1.99 -2.84 25.32
C ARG A 59 0.48 -2.74 25.10
N VAL A 60 0.09 -2.33 23.90
CA VAL A 60 -1.32 -2.38 23.45
C VAL A 60 -1.37 -2.99 22.06
N LEU A 61 -2.21 -4.01 21.88
CA LEU A 61 -2.55 -4.57 20.56
C LEU A 61 -3.85 -3.94 20.05
N TYR A 62 -3.85 -3.59 18.77
CA TYR A 62 -4.98 -2.99 18.06
C TYR A 62 -5.40 -3.83 16.85
N ARG A 63 -6.70 -4.02 16.72
CA ARG A 63 -7.40 -4.49 15.51
C ARG A 63 -7.92 -3.32 14.68
N ALA A 64 -8.41 -3.60 13.47
CA ALA A 64 -8.84 -2.59 12.51
C ALA A 64 -9.98 -1.71 13.05
N GLU A 65 -10.90 -2.32 13.79
CA GLU A 65 -12.04 -1.71 14.46
C GLU A 65 -11.63 -0.83 15.65
N GLU A 66 -10.43 -1.05 16.20
CA GLU A 66 -9.94 -0.34 17.40
C GLU A 66 -9.07 0.88 17.04
N LEU A 67 -8.79 1.12 15.75
CA LEU A 67 -7.89 2.18 15.30
C LEU A 67 -8.31 3.59 15.76
N GLY A 68 -9.60 3.82 16.01
CA GLY A 68 -10.06 5.09 16.61
C GLY A 68 -9.42 5.36 17.99
N SER A 69 -9.19 4.32 18.79
CA SER A 69 -8.51 4.43 20.08
C SER A 69 -6.99 4.55 19.95
N LEU A 70 -6.40 3.89 18.96
CA LEU A 70 -4.97 4.00 18.63
C LEU A 70 -4.56 5.46 18.39
N TRP A 71 -5.31 6.22 17.58
CA TRP A 71 -4.96 7.62 17.28
C TRP A 71 -4.91 8.51 18.53
N ARG A 72 -5.69 8.19 19.57
CA ARG A 72 -5.65 8.91 20.85
C ARG A 72 -4.35 8.64 21.59
N LEU A 73 -3.87 7.39 21.58
CA LEU A 73 -2.59 7.02 22.18
C LEU A 73 -1.41 7.61 21.39
N LEU A 74 -1.40 7.48 20.05
CA LEU A 74 -0.33 8.00 19.19
C LEU A 74 -0.10 9.50 19.39
N LYS A 75 -1.16 10.31 19.58
CA LYS A 75 -1.03 11.76 19.86
C LYS A 75 -0.20 12.07 21.11
N LEU A 76 -0.07 11.13 22.05
CA LEU A 76 0.65 11.31 23.30
C LEU A 76 2.06 10.74 23.23
N VAL A 77 2.20 9.54 22.66
CA VAL A 77 3.46 8.77 22.68
C VAL A 77 4.34 9.00 21.46
N ARG A 78 3.82 9.66 20.42
CA ARG A 78 4.61 10.01 19.22
C ARG A 78 5.77 10.92 19.58
N GLY A 79 6.96 10.55 19.12
CA GLY A 79 8.20 11.26 19.37
C GLY A 79 8.90 10.89 20.69
N TRP A 80 8.33 10.01 21.53
CA TRP A 80 9.09 9.48 22.66
C TRP A 80 10.12 8.47 22.17
N LYS A 81 11.33 8.54 22.75
CA LYS A 81 12.49 7.75 22.34
C LYS A 81 12.25 6.23 22.43
N GLN A 82 11.46 5.79 23.40
CA GLN A 82 11.18 4.37 23.66
C GLN A 82 9.81 3.93 23.16
N THR A 83 9.18 4.67 22.23
CA THR A 83 7.94 4.19 21.61
C THR A 83 8.27 3.35 20.39
N ARG A 84 7.77 2.12 20.36
CA ARG A 84 7.90 1.21 19.22
C ARG A 84 6.54 0.86 18.65
N CYS A 85 6.50 0.60 17.35
CA CYS A 85 5.31 0.17 16.67
C CYS A 85 5.59 -1.07 15.84
N TYR A 86 4.72 -2.06 15.95
CA TYR A 86 4.81 -3.29 15.18
C TYR A 86 3.52 -3.48 14.39
N VAL A 87 3.62 -3.81 13.11
CA VAL A 87 2.47 -4.24 12.30
C VAL A 87 2.71 -5.66 11.86
N CYS A 88 1.79 -6.56 12.22
CA CYS A 88 1.92 -8.00 11.96
C CYS A 88 3.30 -8.56 12.38
N GLY A 89 3.85 -8.07 13.50
CA GLY A 89 5.14 -8.49 14.05
C GLY A 89 6.37 -7.81 13.44
N THR A 90 6.21 -6.99 12.38
CA THR A 90 7.31 -6.21 11.81
C THR A 90 7.37 -4.83 12.45
N GLU A 91 8.53 -4.45 12.99
CA GLU A 91 8.73 -3.11 13.52
C GLU A 91 8.70 -2.06 12.41
N ILE A 92 7.94 -0.99 12.60
CA ILE A 92 7.87 0.13 11.67
C ILE A 92 8.02 1.45 12.41
N ALA A 93 8.62 2.43 11.73
CA ALA A 93 8.69 3.79 12.26
C ALA A 93 7.27 4.37 12.42
N ILE A 94 6.97 4.92 13.58
CA ILE A 94 5.64 5.52 13.88
C ILE A 94 5.27 6.63 12.90
N ASP A 95 6.26 7.35 12.39
CA ASP A 95 6.04 8.41 11.41
C ASP A 95 5.60 7.88 10.05
N ASN A 96 5.81 6.60 9.77
CA ASN A 96 5.32 5.94 8.56
C ASN A 96 3.87 5.43 8.69
N LEU A 97 3.20 5.61 9.83
CA LEU A 97 1.82 5.12 10.03
C LEU A 97 0.77 5.98 9.33
N ASP A 98 0.96 7.30 9.28
CA ASP A 98 -0.16 8.23 9.16
C ASP A 98 -0.98 8.08 7.87
N TYR A 99 -0.32 7.97 6.71
CA TYR A 99 -1.01 7.99 5.42
C TYR A 99 -1.78 6.70 5.13
N TRP A 100 -1.11 5.54 5.22
CA TRP A 100 -1.75 4.29 4.85
C TRP A 100 -2.69 3.79 5.96
N LEU A 101 -2.41 4.04 7.23
CA LEU A 101 -3.25 3.58 8.33
C LEU A 101 -4.56 4.37 8.41
N ALA A 102 -4.52 5.68 8.13
CA ALA A 102 -5.74 6.48 8.03
C ALA A 102 -6.62 6.00 6.86
N CYS A 103 -6.00 5.72 5.70
CA CYS A 103 -6.69 5.12 4.56
C CYS A 103 -7.29 3.75 4.94
N TYR A 104 -6.50 2.90 5.59
CA TYR A 104 -6.92 1.59 6.06
C TYR A 104 -8.12 1.69 7.01
N GLN A 105 -8.07 2.53 8.04
CA GLN A 105 -9.21 2.71 8.96
C GLN A 105 -10.49 3.12 8.22
N GLN A 106 -10.42 4.10 7.32
CA GLN A 106 -11.60 4.55 6.57
C GLN A 106 -12.18 3.46 5.65
N ARG A 107 -11.31 2.56 5.15
CA ARG A 107 -11.63 1.56 4.14
C ARG A 107 -12.00 0.20 4.73
N SER A 108 -11.40 -0.21 5.84
CA SER A 108 -11.76 -1.42 6.59
C SER A 108 -13.18 -1.38 7.12
N LEU A 109 -13.71 -0.17 7.36
CA LEU A 109 -15.06 0.05 7.83
C LEU A 109 -16.10 0.21 6.70
N ARG A 110 -15.70 0.10 5.40
CA ARG A 110 -16.61 0.26 4.23
C ARG A 110 -16.34 -0.77 3.12
N PRO A 111 -17.18 -1.80 2.95
CA PRO A 111 -17.05 -2.78 1.86
C PRO A 111 -17.67 -2.28 0.53
N PRO A 112 -17.09 -2.61 -0.65
CA PRO A 112 -15.71 -3.03 -0.87
C PRO A 112 -14.78 -1.79 -0.87
N PRO A 113 -13.61 -1.85 -0.21
CA PRO A 113 -12.67 -0.74 -0.26
C PRO A 113 -12.17 -0.58 -1.70
N ALA A 114 -11.99 0.65 -2.20
CA ALA A 114 -11.62 0.84 -3.62
C ALA A 114 -10.27 0.20 -4.01
N CYS A 115 -9.44 -0.17 -3.04
CA CYS A 115 -8.23 -0.99 -3.24
C CYS A 115 -8.49 -2.48 -3.48
N ARG A 116 -9.71 -2.97 -3.20
CA ARG A 116 -10.19 -4.33 -3.46
C ARG A 116 -11.00 -4.46 -4.75
N ARG A 117 -11.16 -3.40 -5.56
CA ARG A 117 -11.89 -3.57 -6.82
C ARG A 117 -11.05 -4.51 -7.70
N PRO A 118 -11.52 -5.74 -7.97
CA PRO A 118 -10.81 -6.61 -8.88
C PRO A 118 -10.69 -5.89 -10.22
N LEU A 119 -9.70 -6.31 -11.01
CA LEU A 119 -9.76 -6.03 -12.44
C LEU A 119 -11.04 -6.72 -12.93
N ASP A 120 -12.07 -5.93 -13.21
CA ASP A 120 -13.35 -6.43 -13.72
C ASP A 120 -13.37 -6.19 -15.23
N ARG A 121 -13.78 -7.21 -15.97
CA ARG A 121 -13.91 -7.20 -17.42
C ARG A 121 -14.98 -6.20 -17.88
N ASP A 122 -16.03 -6.01 -17.09
CA ASP A 122 -17.18 -5.18 -17.45
C ASP A 122 -17.07 -3.74 -16.93
N HIS A 123 -16.33 -3.54 -15.84
CA HIS A 123 -16.09 -2.23 -15.25
C HIS A 123 -14.62 -2.11 -14.82
N PRO A 124 -13.67 -1.95 -15.76
CA PRO A 124 -12.25 -1.90 -15.42
C PRO A 124 -12.05 -0.82 -14.36
N ALA A 125 -11.56 -1.24 -13.20
CA ALA A 125 -11.37 -0.34 -12.08
C ALA A 125 -10.46 0.80 -12.53
N ARG A 126 -10.96 2.04 -12.45
CA ARG A 126 -10.18 3.24 -12.79
C ARG A 126 -8.87 3.34 -12.00
N MET A 127 -8.76 2.64 -10.87
CA MET A 127 -7.53 2.49 -10.10
C MET A 127 -7.22 1.00 -9.93
N VAL A 128 -5.97 0.63 -10.15
CA VAL A 128 -5.48 -0.73 -9.92
C VAL A 128 -4.90 -0.78 -8.52
N GLY A 129 -5.53 -1.55 -7.63
CA GLY A 129 -5.08 -1.66 -6.25
C GLY A 129 -5.05 -0.31 -5.52
N CYS A 130 -3.88 0.08 -5.00
CA CYS A 130 -3.74 1.28 -4.16
C CYS A 130 -3.59 2.57 -4.98
N SER A 131 -4.41 3.59 -4.70
CA SER A 131 -4.32 4.91 -5.33
C SER A 131 -2.96 5.60 -5.12
N TYR A 132 -2.29 5.32 -4.00
CA TYR A 132 -0.96 5.86 -3.70
C TYR A 132 0.16 5.22 -4.52
N ALA A 133 -0.07 4.09 -5.19
CA ALA A 133 0.89 3.54 -6.15
C ALA A 133 1.01 4.41 -7.41
N GLY A 134 0.00 5.26 -7.67
CA GLY A 134 -0.05 6.14 -8.84
C GLY A 134 -0.34 5.42 -10.15
N ILE A 135 -0.57 4.11 -10.14
CA ILE A 135 -0.94 3.34 -11.34
C ILE A 135 -2.47 3.36 -11.46
N SER A 136 -2.94 4.11 -12.45
CA SER A 136 -4.35 4.27 -12.76
C SER A 136 -4.65 3.59 -14.08
N LEU A 137 -5.90 3.19 -14.28
CA LEU A 137 -6.42 2.85 -15.60
C LEU A 137 -7.51 3.84 -15.99
N ALA A 138 -7.66 4.97 -15.30
CA ALA A 138 -8.57 6.02 -15.75
C ALA A 138 -8.02 6.71 -17.02
N PRO A 139 -8.90 7.12 -17.96
CA PRO A 139 -8.52 7.98 -19.07
C PRO A 139 -8.38 9.42 -18.57
N SER A 140 -7.36 9.67 -17.74
CA SER A 140 -7.07 11.02 -17.23
C SER A 140 -5.58 11.33 -17.29
N ASP A 141 -5.27 12.61 -17.33
CA ASP A 141 -3.94 13.18 -17.18
C ASP A 141 -3.28 12.86 -15.82
N TRP A 142 -3.97 12.19 -14.90
CA TRP A 142 -3.38 11.68 -13.66
C TRP A 142 -2.76 10.28 -13.83
N ASN A 143 -2.90 9.67 -15.00
CA ASN A 143 -2.42 8.32 -15.22
C ASN A 143 -0.89 8.30 -15.34
N ALA A 144 -0.19 7.65 -14.39
CA ALA A 144 1.27 7.70 -14.33
C ALA A 144 1.92 7.28 -15.66
N TRP A 145 1.42 6.25 -16.34
CA TRP A 145 2.09 5.75 -17.54
C TRP A 145 2.01 6.70 -18.76
N TYR A 146 1.10 7.69 -18.78
CA TYR A 146 1.14 8.77 -19.80
C TYR A 146 2.34 9.70 -19.63
N HIS A 147 2.92 9.72 -18.43
CA HIS A 147 4.01 10.64 -18.07
C HIS A 147 5.36 9.94 -17.91
N GLU A 148 5.36 8.61 -17.94
CA GLU A 148 6.53 7.79 -17.69
C GLU A 148 7.03 7.22 -19.02
N GLY A 149 7.39 8.11 -19.94
CA GLY A 149 7.86 7.76 -21.27
C GLY A 149 8.36 8.97 -22.05
N THR A 150 8.74 8.75 -23.30
CA THR A 150 9.28 9.78 -24.19
C THR A 150 8.70 9.66 -25.59
N LEU A 151 8.28 10.77 -26.17
CA LEU A 151 7.90 10.86 -27.58
C LEU A 151 9.15 11.02 -28.43
N ASP A 152 9.35 10.13 -29.40
CA ASP A 152 10.42 10.27 -30.37
C ASP A 152 10.04 11.21 -31.53
N ALA A 153 11.01 11.47 -32.42
CA ALA A 153 10.82 12.36 -33.56
C ALA A 153 9.84 11.83 -34.62
N THR A 154 9.52 10.54 -34.58
CA THR A 154 8.59 9.87 -35.51
C THR A 154 7.14 9.89 -35.02
N GLY A 155 6.89 10.39 -33.80
CA GLY A 155 5.56 10.41 -33.20
C GLY A 155 5.21 9.14 -32.44
N VAL A 156 6.20 8.28 -32.14
CA VAL A 156 6.02 7.09 -31.31
C VAL A 156 6.37 7.41 -29.86
N PHE A 157 5.43 7.18 -28.97
CA PHE A 157 5.63 7.31 -27.52
C PHE A 157 6.17 6.01 -26.96
N HIS A 158 7.37 6.05 -26.38
CA HIS A 158 8.04 4.91 -25.75
C HIS A 158 7.78 4.93 -24.25
N LEU A 159 7.13 3.87 -23.72
CA LEU A 159 6.81 3.77 -22.30
C LEU A 159 8.01 3.24 -21.51
N ASP A 160 8.38 3.96 -20.45
CA ASP A 160 9.38 3.54 -19.47
C ASP A 160 8.76 2.63 -18.40
N LYS A 161 8.55 1.37 -18.76
CA LYS A 161 8.08 0.34 -17.81
C LYS A 161 9.05 0.11 -16.66
N ALA A 162 10.35 0.35 -16.84
CA ALA A 162 11.32 0.18 -15.76
C ALA A 162 11.08 1.20 -14.64
N ARG A 163 10.81 2.45 -15.00
CA ARG A 163 10.44 3.51 -14.04
C ARG A 163 9.11 3.24 -13.36
N LEU A 164 8.13 2.69 -14.06
CA LEU A 164 6.88 2.23 -13.45
C LEU A 164 7.11 1.11 -12.42
N ARG A 165 7.99 0.13 -12.72
CA ARG A 165 8.37 -0.92 -11.75
C ARG A 165 9.05 -0.35 -10.52
N GLN A 166 10.01 0.56 -10.70
CA GLN A 166 10.67 1.25 -9.59
C GLN A 166 9.69 2.00 -8.70
N ARG A 167 8.67 2.64 -9.30
CA ARG A 167 7.58 3.30 -8.56
C ARG A 167 6.78 2.29 -7.72
N VAL A 168 6.46 1.11 -8.26
CA VAL A 168 5.80 0.03 -7.50
C VAL A 168 6.66 -0.44 -6.33
N ASP A 169 7.97 -0.60 -6.52
CA ASP A 169 8.87 -1.07 -5.47
C ASP A 169 9.03 -0.03 -4.33
N LEU A 170 9.13 1.26 -4.68
CA LEU A 170 9.12 2.35 -3.71
C LEU A 170 7.79 2.38 -2.94
N TRP A 171 6.67 2.28 -3.65
CA TRP A 171 5.35 2.18 -3.03
C TRP A 171 5.26 0.97 -2.10
N GLN A 172 5.73 -0.21 -2.51
CA GLN A 172 5.69 -1.40 -1.66
C GLN A 172 6.46 -1.16 -0.36
N THR A 173 7.60 -0.48 -0.40
CA THR A 173 8.39 -0.15 0.80
C THR A 173 7.61 0.70 1.80
N HIS A 174 6.86 1.70 1.32
CA HIS A 174 6.09 2.61 2.20
C HIS A 174 4.76 2.02 2.69
N TYR A 175 4.18 1.08 1.94
CA TYR A 175 2.83 0.57 2.17
C TYR A 175 2.80 -0.93 2.53
N ALA A 176 3.96 -1.58 2.74
CA ALA A 176 4.08 -3.01 3.04
C ALA A 176 3.24 -3.46 4.25
N ALA A 177 3.06 -2.57 5.23
CA ALA A 177 2.29 -2.83 6.45
C ALA A 177 0.76 -2.78 6.23
N CYS A 178 0.30 -2.27 5.09
CA CYS A 178 -1.11 -2.26 4.74
C CYS A 178 -1.56 -3.66 4.29
N PRO A 179 -2.58 -4.26 4.91
CA PRO A 179 -3.04 -5.61 4.54
C PRO A 179 -3.76 -5.65 3.19
N PHE A 180 -3.99 -4.50 2.56
CA PHE A 180 -4.51 -4.41 1.19
C PHE A 180 -3.43 -4.04 0.16
N ALA A 181 -2.17 -3.94 0.56
CA ALA A 181 -1.09 -3.68 -0.38
C ALA A 181 -0.80 -4.95 -1.20
N ASP A 182 -1.18 -4.94 -2.47
CA ASP A 182 -0.85 -5.98 -3.43
C ASP A 182 0.10 -5.40 -4.50
N ALA A 183 1.41 -5.64 -4.34
CA ALA A 183 2.39 -5.29 -5.37
C ALA A 183 2.33 -6.24 -6.58
N GLY A 184 1.81 -7.46 -6.39
CA GLY A 184 1.70 -8.46 -7.46
C GLY A 184 0.74 -8.01 -8.55
N ILE A 185 -0.46 -7.55 -8.19
CA ILE A 185 -1.43 -7.02 -9.17
C ILE A 185 -0.87 -5.81 -9.92
N LEU A 186 -0.17 -4.90 -9.24
CA LEU A 186 0.45 -3.73 -9.86
C LEU A 186 1.54 -4.14 -10.87
N ARG A 187 2.42 -5.08 -10.49
CA ARG A 187 3.46 -5.60 -11.40
C ARG A 187 2.87 -6.29 -12.62
N ARG A 188 1.81 -7.07 -12.45
CA ARG A 188 1.08 -7.71 -13.55
C ARG A 188 0.49 -6.68 -14.52
N VAL A 189 -0.14 -5.63 -13.99
CA VAL A 189 -0.66 -4.54 -14.84
C VAL A 189 0.47 -3.84 -15.59
N VAL A 190 1.57 -3.49 -14.93
CA VAL A 190 2.72 -2.86 -15.61
C VAL A 190 3.31 -3.75 -16.71
N ALA A 191 3.29 -5.07 -16.51
CA ALA A 191 3.79 -6.02 -17.51
C ALA A 191 2.98 -5.98 -18.81
N VAL A 192 1.65 -5.87 -18.72
CA VAL A 192 0.74 -5.89 -19.88
C VAL A 192 0.51 -4.52 -20.54
N LEU A 193 0.99 -3.43 -19.95
CA LEU A 193 0.99 -2.12 -20.62
C LEU A 193 1.71 -2.22 -21.98
N PRO A 194 1.38 -1.39 -22.98
CA PRO A 194 2.15 -1.35 -24.22
C PRO A 194 3.56 -0.82 -23.98
N ASP A 195 4.56 -1.34 -24.70
CA ASP A 195 5.92 -0.77 -24.66
C ASP A 195 6.02 0.53 -25.47
N GLN A 196 5.19 0.67 -26.49
CA GLN A 196 5.15 1.84 -27.36
C GLN A 196 3.73 2.12 -27.86
N ILE A 197 3.44 3.38 -28.13
CA ILE A 197 2.19 3.85 -28.74
C ILE A 197 2.55 4.77 -29.91
N ASP A 198 2.27 4.33 -31.13
CA ASP A 198 2.27 5.22 -32.30
C ASP A 198 1.12 6.23 -32.15
N LEU A 199 1.39 7.54 -32.25
CA LEU A 199 0.37 8.59 -32.14
C LEU A 199 -0.08 9.14 -33.50
N HIS A 200 0.52 8.69 -34.60
CA HIS A 200 0.13 9.06 -35.96
C HIS A 200 -0.93 8.12 -36.53
N ASP A 201 -0.72 6.80 -36.37
CA ASP A 201 -1.64 5.77 -36.89
C ASP A 201 -2.06 4.79 -35.79
N ASN A 202 -3.09 5.19 -35.02
CA ASN A 202 -3.59 4.40 -33.89
C ASN A 202 -5.11 4.43 -33.76
N GLU A 203 -5.70 3.27 -33.53
CA GLU A 203 -7.14 3.12 -33.31
C GLU A 203 -7.60 3.78 -31.99
N TYR A 204 -6.75 3.77 -30.95
CA TYR A 204 -7.12 4.11 -29.58
C TYR A 204 -6.63 5.48 -29.11
N TRP A 205 -5.52 5.96 -29.67
CA TRP A 205 -4.74 7.08 -29.14
C TRP A 205 -4.59 8.23 -30.14
N ASP A 206 -4.50 9.45 -29.62
CA ASP A 206 -4.11 10.68 -30.32
C ASP A 206 -3.03 11.42 -29.54
N ALA A 207 -2.35 12.36 -30.22
CA ALA A 207 -1.46 13.32 -29.59
C ALA A 207 -2.26 14.39 -28.82
N GLY A 208 -2.16 14.38 -27.48
CA GLY A 208 -2.69 15.44 -26.62
C GLY A 208 -1.59 16.33 -26.06
N TRP A 209 -1.94 17.56 -25.69
CA TRP A 209 -1.01 18.49 -25.04
C TRP A 209 -1.22 18.54 -23.53
N HIS A 210 -0.13 18.38 -22.77
CA HIS A 210 -0.09 18.55 -21.32
C HIS A 210 0.91 19.64 -20.93
N HIS A 211 0.43 20.66 -20.19
CA HIS A 211 1.16 21.90 -19.87
C HIS A 211 2.54 21.71 -19.22
N ARG A 212 2.76 20.62 -18.48
CA ARG A 212 4.06 20.33 -17.84
C ARG A 212 4.95 19.36 -18.59
N ARG A 213 4.41 18.62 -19.57
CA ARG A 213 5.03 17.39 -20.06
C ARG A 213 5.18 17.33 -21.56
N GLY A 214 4.49 18.20 -22.28
CA GLY A 214 4.58 18.21 -23.71
C GLY A 214 3.43 17.45 -24.35
N VAL A 215 3.72 16.84 -25.50
CA VAL A 215 2.81 15.93 -26.17
C VAL A 215 2.80 14.59 -25.44
N VAL A 216 1.60 14.08 -25.14
CA VAL A 216 1.37 12.81 -24.46
C VAL A 216 0.30 12.00 -25.18
N PRO A 217 0.25 10.65 -25.01
CA PRO A 217 -0.86 9.86 -25.49
C PRO A 217 -2.17 10.24 -24.79
N THR A 218 -3.19 10.58 -25.56
CA THR A 218 -4.54 10.84 -25.07
C THR A 218 -5.52 9.89 -25.76
N PRO A 219 -6.41 9.20 -25.04
CA PRO A 219 -7.38 8.34 -25.69
C PRO A 219 -8.36 9.14 -26.56
N ARG A 220 -8.66 8.64 -27.76
CA ARG A 220 -9.57 9.31 -28.73
C ARG A 220 -10.99 9.47 -28.21
N SER A 221 -11.47 8.50 -27.45
CA SER A 221 -12.75 8.55 -26.76
C SER A 221 -12.75 7.60 -25.57
N GLN A 222 -13.68 7.81 -24.63
CA GLN A 222 -13.85 6.91 -23.50
C GLN A 222 -14.16 5.46 -23.95
N ALA A 223 -15.00 5.29 -24.98
CA ALA A 223 -15.39 3.97 -25.47
C ALA A 223 -14.21 3.21 -26.09
N LEU A 224 -13.36 3.88 -26.87
CA LEU A 224 -12.15 3.27 -27.45
C LEU A 224 -11.15 2.90 -26.37
N TYR A 225 -10.99 3.76 -25.36
CA TYR A 225 -10.13 3.47 -24.23
C TYR A 225 -10.60 2.25 -23.41
N GLU A 226 -11.90 2.14 -23.16
CA GLU A 226 -12.47 0.97 -22.48
C GLU A 226 -12.27 -0.32 -23.29
N LYS A 227 -12.41 -0.25 -24.62
CA LYS A 227 -12.09 -1.37 -25.53
C LYS A 227 -10.61 -1.77 -25.42
N PHE A 228 -9.70 -0.80 -25.45
CA PHE A 228 -8.26 -1.04 -25.27
C PHE A 228 -7.97 -1.72 -23.92
N LEU A 229 -8.53 -1.21 -22.81
CA LEU A 229 -8.33 -1.80 -21.49
C LEU A 229 -8.79 -3.25 -21.43
N ARG A 230 -9.96 -3.59 -22.02
CA ARG A 230 -10.45 -4.97 -22.06
C ARG A 230 -9.49 -5.90 -22.80
N GLN A 231 -8.90 -5.45 -23.91
CA GLN A 231 -7.92 -6.23 -24.66
C GLN A 231 -6.60 -6.39 -23.90
N MET A 232 -6.07 -5.29 -23.36
CA MET A 232 -4.81 -5.25 -22.63
C MET A 232 -4.86 -6.09 -21.34
N LEU A 233 -6.00 -6.07 -20.65
CA LEU A 233 -6.18 -6.81 -19.39
C LEU A 233 -6.62 -8.27 -19.58
N ALA A 234 -7.07 -8.67 -20.77
CA ALA A 234 -7.54 -10.03 -21.03
C ALA A 234 -6.57 -11.13 -20.52
N PRO A 235 -5.24 -11.04 -20.75
CA PRO A 235 -4.31 -12.05 -20.23
C PRO A 235 -4.31 -12.18 -18.71
N LEU A 236 -4.59 -11.09 -17.98
CA LEU A 236 -4.62 -11.09 -16.51
C LEU A 236 -5.95 -11.61 -15.93
N LEU A 237 -7.01 -11.59 -16.74
CA LEU A 237 -8.34 -12.03 -16.34
C LEU A 237 -8.53 -13.53 -16.62
N ASP A 238 -7.94 -14.03 -17.71
CA ASP A 238 -8.01 -15.44 -18.09
C ASP A 238 -7.16 -16.34 -17.17
N GLU A 239 -6.09 -15.82 -16.55
CA GLU A 239 -5.28 -16.51 -15.53
C GLU A 239 -6.00 -16.69 -14.16
N GLY A 240 -7.14 -16.03 -13.94
CA GLY A 240 -7.85 -16.01 -12.66
C GLY A 240 -8.83 -17.16 -12.42
N ASP A 241 -9.17 -17.94 -13.46
CA ASP A 241 -10.21 -18.99 -13.39
C ASP A 241 -9.65 -20.36 -12.91
N ASP A 242 -8.33 -20.52 -12.91
CA ASP A 242 -7.65 -21.77 -12.49
C ASP A 242 -7.30 -21.81 -10.98
N ARG A 243 -7.75 -20.84 -10.18
CA ARG A 243 -7.53 -20.79 -8.72
C ARG A 243 -8.81 -20.50 -7.92
N ALA A 244 -9.93 -21.11 -8.33
CA ALA A 244 -11.14 -21.23 -7.52
C ALA A 244 -11.09 -22.47 -6.61
#